data_AF-A0A8J7ZKG2-F1
#
_entry.id   AF-A0A8J7ZKG2-F1
#
_cell.length_a   1.000
_cell.length_b   1.000
_cell.length_c   1.000
_cell.angle_alpha   90.00
_cell.angle_beta   90.00
_cell.angle_gamma   90.00
#
_symmetry.space_group_name_H-M   'P 1'
#
loop_
_entity.id
_entity.type
_entity.pdbx_description
1 polymer ?
#
loop_
_entity_poly.entity_id
_entity_poly.type
_entity_poly.pdbx_seq_one_letter_code
_entity_poly.pdbx_strand_id
1 'polypeptide(L)' 'MPQCNVCMADIDDQEDTHVQVVKPMEYKGETQQIRHYYCSIPCLMDHAQD' A
#
# COMPACT_ATOMS: atom_id res chain seq x y z
N MET A 1 4.20 0.32 12.64
CA MET A 1 2.82 0.22 12.15
C MET A 1 2.80 0.85 10.78
N PRO A 2 2.58 0.08 9.70
CA PRO A 2 2.37 0.65 8.38
C PRO A 2 1.16 1.57 8.42
N GLN A 3 1.13 2.57 7.55
CA GLN A 3 0.01 3.49 7.43
C GLN A 3 -0.69 3.25 6.10
N CYS A 4 -2.00 3.41 6.09
CA CYS A 4 -2.75 3.34 4.84
C CYS A 4 -2.31 4.47 3.92
N ASN A 5 -1.90 4.12 2.70
CA ASN A 5 -1.47 5.06 1.67
C ASN A 5 -2.56 6.05 1.20
N VAL A 6 -3.81 5.89 1.67
CA VAL A 6 -4.95 6.75 1.29
C VAL A 6 -5.44 7.59 2.46
N CYS A 7 -5.96 6.94 3.51
CA CYS A 7 -6.55 7.67 4.64
C CYS A 7 -5.56 7.99 5.76
N MET A 8 -4.28 7.61 5.62
CA MET A 8 -3.22 7.76 6.63
C MET A 8 -3.53 7.10 7.98
N ALA A 9 -4.58 6.26 8.06
CA ALA A 9 -4.87 5.50 9.26
C ALA A 9 -3.75 4.49 9.53
N ASP A 10 -3.43 4.31 10.82
CA ASP A 10 -2.50 3.27 11.22
C ASP A 10 -3.10 1.88 10.92
N ILE A 11 -2.30 1.02 10.31
CA ILE A 11 -2.62 -0.38 10.06
C ILE A 11 -1.93 -1.19 11.15
N ASP A 12 -2.73 -1.96 11.88
CA ASP A 12 -2.20 -2.97 12.77
C ASP A 12 -1.64 -4.13 11.94
N ASP A 13 -0.31 -4.29 11.96
CA ASP A 13 0.40 -5.37 11.27
C ASP A 13 0.03 -6.76 11.83
N GLN A 14 -0.60 -6.83 13.01
CA GLN A 14 -1.08 -8.08 13.60
C GLN A 14 -2.49 -8.45 13.12
N GLU A 15 -3.23 -7.51 12.51
CA GLU A 15 -4.54 -7.80 11.94
C GLU A 15 -4.42 -8.18 10.45
N ASP A 16 -4.88 -9.40 10.13
CA ASP A 16 -4.90 -10.02 8.80
C ASP A 16 -5.77 -9.28 7.75
N THR A 17 -6.28 -8.10 8.07
CA THR A 17 -7.34 -7.41 7.31
C THR A 17 -6.84 -6.33 6.37
N HIS A 18 -5.52 -6.17 6.24
CA HIS A 18 -4.93 -5.15 5.38
C HIS A 18 -4.50 -5.70 4.01
N VAL A 19 -4.45 -4.83 3.02
CA VAL A 19 -4.09 -5.18 1.64
C VAL A 19 -2.70 -4.62 1.34
N GLN A 20 -1.80 -5.50 0.90
CA GLN A 20 -0.46 -5.11 0.45
C GLN A 20 -0.36 -5.23 -1.06
N VAL A 21 0.02 -4.13 -1.72
CA VAL A 21 0.29 -4.10 -3.16
C VAL A 21 1.77 -3.85 -3.39
N VAL A 22 2.44 -4.78 -4.06
CA VAL A 22 3.87 -4.66 -4.40
C VAL A 22 3.98 -4.31 -5.89
N LYS A 23 4.56 -3.15 -6.21
CA LYS A 23 4.79 -2.73 -7.60
C LYS A 23 6.29 -2.68 -7.90
N PRO A 24 6.73 -3.14 -9.08
CA PRO A 24 8.08 -2.86 -9.54
C PRO A 24 8.21 -1.37 -9.89
N MET A 25 9.33 -0.76 -9.52
CA MET A 25 9.67 0.62 -9.83
C MET A 25 11.12 0.69 -10.28
N GLU A 26 11.38 1.40 -11.38
CA GLU A 26 12.77 1.71 -11.76
C GLU A 26 13.25 2.92 -10.97
N TYR A 27 14.33 2.75 -10.20
CA TYR A 27 14.98 3.84 -9.47
C TYR A 27 16.48 3.76 -9.66
N LYS A 28 17.07 4.84 -10.19
CA LYS A 28 18.51 4.94 -10.50
C LYS A 28 19.04 3.81 -11.40
N GLY A 29 18.22 3.32 -12.32
CA GLY A 29 18.59 2.26 -13.26
C GLY A 29 18.51 0.84 -12.67
N GLU A 30 17.99 0.69 -11.45
CA GLU A 30 17.72 -0.61 -10.84
C GLU A 30 16.22 -0.82 -10.66
N THR A 31 15.75 -2.06 -10.87
CA THR A 31 14.37 -2.45 -10.57
C THR A 31 14.23 -2.70 -9.07
N GLN A 32 13.52 -1.82 -8.39
CA GLN A 32 13.16 -1.95 -6.98
C GLN A 32 11.70 -2.38 -6.83
N GLN A 33 11.33 -2.77 -5.61
CA GLN A 33 9.94 -3.08 -5.25
C GLN A 33 9.45 -2.04 -4.26
N ILE A 34 8.36 -1.35 -4.61
CA ILE A 34 7.65 -0.46 -3.69
C ILE A 34 6.43 -1.20 -3.13
N ARG A 35 6.21 -1.09 -1.82
CA ARG A 35 5.08 -1.69 -1.11
C ARG A 35 4.10 -0.60 -0.72
N HIS A 36 2.85 -0.75 -1.14
CA HIS A 36 1.74 0.09 -0.75
C HIS A 36 0.83 -0.69 0.20
N TYR A 37 0.40 -0.04 1.28
CA TYR A 37 -0.43 -0.64 2.30
C TYR A 37 -1.80 0.06 2.33
N TYR A 38 -2.87 -0.73 2.40
CA TYR A 38 -4.24 -0.23 2.47
C TYR A 38 -4.97 -0.91 3.62
N CYS A 39 -5.66 -0.14 4.44
CA CYS A 39 -6.44 -0.67 5.56
C CYS A 39 -7.72 -1.40 5.11
N SER A 40 -8.12 -1.24 3.84
CA SER A 40 -9.31 -1.91 3.28
C SER A 40 -9.27 -1.94 1.74
N ILE A 41 -10.07 -2.81 1.13
CA ILE A 41 -10.26 -2.87 -0.34
C ILE A 41 -10.84 -1.57 -0.90
N PRO A 42 -11.83 -0.90 -0.27
CA PRO A 42 -12.27 0.44 -0.70
C PRO A 42 -11.12 1.44 -0.79
N CYS A 43 -10.22 1.51 0.20
CA CYS A 43 -9.06 2.39 0.13
C CYS A 43 -8.13 2.04 -1.04
N LEU A 44 -7.97 0.75 -1.37
CA LEU A 44 -7.23 0.36 -2.58
C LEU A 44 -7.91 0.85 -3.87
N MET A 45 -9.23 0.72 -3.96
CA MET A 45 -10.00 1.13 -5.14
C MET A 45 -9.99 2.65 -5.33
N ASP A 46 -10.12 3.43 -4.26
CA ASP A 46 -10.03 4.89 -4.31
C ASP A 46 -8.67 5.33 -4.90
N HIS A 47 -7.58 4.69 -4.47
CA HIS A 47 -6.25 4.99 -5.04
C HIS A 47 -6.08 4.55 -6.50
N ALA A 48 -6.82 3.53 -6.95
CA ALA A 48 -6.72 3.01 -8.31
C ALA A 48 -7.57 3.80 -9.33
N GLN A 49 -8.44 4.69 -8.86
CA GLN A 49 -9.31 5.52 -9.70
C GLN A 49 -8.72 6.91 -10.03
N ASP A 50 -7.66 7.33 -9.33
CA ASP A 50 -6.80 8.49 -9.69
C ASP A 50 -5.70 8.08 -10.70
#